data_AF-A0A8T0KBJ0-F1
#
_entry.id   AF-A0A8T0KBJ0-F1
#
_cell.length_a   1.000
_cell.length_b   1.000
_cell.length_c   1.000
_cell.angle_alpha   90.00
_cell.angle_beta   90.00
_cell.angle_gamma   90.00
#
_symmetry.space_group_name_H-M   'P 1'
#
loop_
_entity.id
_entity.type
_entity.pdbx_description
1 polymer ?
#
loop_
_entity_poly.entity_id
_entity_poly.type
_entity_poly.pdbx_seq_one_letter_code
_entity_poly.pdbx_strand_id
1 'polypeptide(L)'
;MADEAWILGLKAWKELEQVDDKEAGERIERKTELCPWISMSREDLLKGGGLMFIPCGLAAGSSITVVGTPHHAHMEYAPVQSRSRSTGKGDGLVLVSVSQFVVELLGLRSVEGEDHPKILHLNPRLRGDRSRRPVIEHNTCYRMHWGTSQRCDGLPSEDTEEMLGFGLKMVS
;
A
#
# COMPACT_ATOMS: atom_id res chain seq x y z
N MET A 1 3.82 -19.90 -9.29
CA MET A 1 3.01 -18.98 -8.46
C MET A 1 3.60 -17.57 -8.34
N ALA A 2 4.92 -17.35 -8.29
CA ALA A 2 5.49 -16.00 -8.46
C ALA A 2 5.58 -15.59 -9.95
N ASP A 3 6.07 -16.51 -10.79
CA ASP A 3 6.27 -16.26 -12.23
C ASP A 3 4.99 -15.87 -12.97
N GLU A 4 3.87 -16.53 -12.67
CA GLU A 4 2.56 -16.22 -13.26
C GLU A 4 2.10 -14.80 -12.90
N ALA A 5 2.35 -14.37 -11.67
CA ALA A 5 1.94 -13.05 -11.23
C ALA A 5 2.83 -11.95 -11.82
N TRP A 6 4.13 -12.22 -11.98
CA TRP A 6 5.06 -11.37 -12.72
C TRP A 6 4.64 -11.21 -14.19
N ILE A 7 4.30 -12.31 -14.86
CA ILE A 7 3.82 -12.31 -16.24
C ILE A 7 2.52 -11.51 -16.37
N LEU A 8 1.56 -11.69 -15.45
CA LEU A 8 0.31 -10.94 -15.44
C LEU A 8 0.54 -9.44 -15.21
N GLY A 9 1.44 -9.08 -14.29
CA GLY A 9 1.81 -7.69 -14.06
C GLY A 9 2.47 -7.04 -15.28
N LEU A 10 3.41 -7.74 -15.94
CA LEU A 10 4.02 -7.27 -17.17
C LEU A 10 3.02 -7.13 -18.33
N LYS A 11 2.05 -8.05 -18.41
CA LYS A 11 0.98 -7.98 -19.41
C LYS A 11 0.11 -6.73 -19.18
N ALA A 12 -0.34 -6.52 -17.95
CA ALA A 12 -1.12 -5.33 -17.58
C ALA A 12 -0.34 -4.03 -17.85
N TRP A 13 0.97 -4.00 -17.56
CA TRP A 13 1.83 -2.84 -17.86
C TRP A 13 1.90 -2.54 -19.35
N LYS A 14 2.08 -3.56 -20.19
CA LYS A 14 2.09 -3.40 -21.66
C LYS A 14 0.75 -2.97 -22.23
N GLU A 15 -0.35 -3.40 -21.63
CA GLU A 15 -1.70 -2.95 -22.02
C GLU A 15 -1.88 -1.46 -21.71
N LEU A 16 -1.37 -0.98 -20.57
CA LEU A 16 -1.40 0.45 -20.21
C LEU A 16 -0.56 1.32 -21.15
N GLU A 17 0.60 0.84 -21.61
CA GLU A 17 1.46 1.58 -22.56
C GLU A 17 0.84 1.69 -23.98
N GLN A 18 -0.16 0.86 -24.30
CA GLN A 18 -0.78 0.82 -25.63
C GLN A 18 -2.08 1.63 -25.73
N VAL A 19 -2.60 2.14 -24.61
CA VAL A 19 -3.77 3.03 -24.60
C VAL A 19 -3.31 4.44 -24.99
N ASP A 20 -3.44 4.75 -26.29
CA ASP A 20 -3.28 6.10 -26.83
C ASP A 20 -4.55 6.92 -26.56
N ASP A 21 -4.42 8.23 -26.32
CA ASP A 21 -5.47 9.19 -25.86
C ASP A 21 -6.66 9.42 -26.85
N LYS A 22 -6.98 8.46 -27.71
CA LYS A 22 -7.79 8.64 -28.92
C LYS A 22 -9.13 7.91 -28.99
N GLU A 23 -9.73 7.55 -27.86
CA GLU A 23 -11.17 7.22 -27.85
C GLU A 23 -11.98 8.34 -27.17
N ALA A 24 -11.89 9.53 -27.75
CA ALA A 24 -12.88 10.59 -27.57
C ALA A 24 -14.13 10.25 -28.43
N GLY A 25 -15.03 9.44 -27.87
CA GLY A 25 -16.38 9.23 -28.38
C GLY A 25 -17.29 10.45 -28.13
N GLU A 26 -18.23 10.66 -29.06
CA GLU A 26 -19.02 11.88 -29.27
C GLU A 26 -19.71 12.53 -28.05
N ARG A 27 -19.81 13.86 -28.17
CA ARG A 27 -20.25 14.92 -27.26
C ARG A 27 -21.67 14.72 -26.69
N ILE A 28 -21.76 14.59 -25.36
CA ILE A 28 -22.85 15.15 -24.55
C ILE A 28 -22.24 16.27 -23.71
N GLU A 29 -22.73 17.51 -23.86
CA GLU A 29 -22.36 18.65 -23.04
C GLU A 29 -22.81 18.47 -21.58
N ARG A 30 -22.01 17.71 -20.84
CA ARG A 30 -21.67 18.03 -19.46
C ARG A 30 -20.15 18.15 -19.47
N LYS A 31 -19.56 19.15 -18.83
CA LYS A 31 -18.14 19.08 -18.46
C LYS A 31 -17.99 17.96 -17.43
N THR A 32 -18.12 16.72 -17.88
CA THR A 32 -17.63 15.58 -17.14
C THR A 32 -16.13 15.67 -17.34
N GLU A 33 -15.43 16.26 -16.39
CA GLU A 33 -13.97 16.12 -16.33
C GLU A 33 -13.71 14.62 -16.36
N LEU A 34 -13.26 14.10 -17.50
CA LEU A 34 -12.76 12.75 -17.59
C LEU A 34 -11.56 12.73 -16.64
N CYS A 35 -11.70 12.07 -15.49
CA CYS A 35 -10.57 11.76 -14.63
C CYS A 35 -9.58 10.97 -15.47
N PRO A 36 -8.43 11.54 -15.87
CA PRO A 36 -7.46 10.78 -16.62
C PRO A 36 -6.93 9.65 -15.73
N TRP A 37 -6.68 8.48 -16.33
CA TRP A 37 -5.82 7.51 -15.68
C TRP A 37 -4.43 8.14 -15.59
N ILE A 38 -3.75 7.94 -14.46
CA ILE A 38 -2.44 8.52 -14.21
C ILE A 38 -1.45 7.39 -13.93
N SER A 39 -0.25 7.50 -14.48
CA SER A 39 0.86 6.60 -14.22
C SER A 39 2.10 7.41 -13.87
N MET A 40 3.00 6.81 -13.09
CA MET A 40 4.23 7.46 -12.64
C MET A 40 5.35 6.43 -12.62
N SER A 41 6.50 6.78 -13.20
CA SER A 41 7.69 5.92 -13.13
C SER A 41 8.34 6.02 -11.76
N ARG A 42 9.27 5.09 -11.48
CA ARG A 42 10.09 5.13 -10.26
C ARG A 42 10.87 6.45 -10.16
N GLU A 43 11.45 6.92 -11.25
CA GLU A 43 12.28 8.12 -11.28
C GLU A 43 11.47 9.36 -10.92
N ASP A 44 10.25 9.47 -11.47
CA ASP A 44 9.37 10.61 -11.19
C ASP A 44 8.80 10.55 -9.77
N LEU A 45 8.50 9.34 -9.27
CA LEU A 45 8.10 9.13 -7.87
C LEU A 45 9.22 9.55 -6.90
N LEU A 46 10.47 9.23 -7.21
CA LEU A 46 11.62 9.63 -6.39
C LEU A 46 11.86 11.15 -6.44
N LYS A 47 11.70 11.80 -7.60
CA LYS A 47 11.75 13.28 -7.69
C LYS A 47 10.64 13.94 -6.86
N GLY A 48 9.48 13.31 -6.79
CA GLY A 48 8.33 13.73 -5.98
C GLY A 48 8.40 13.36 -4.49
N GLY A 49 9.56 12.88 -3.99
CA GLY A 49 9.71 12.52 -2.58
C GLY A 49 8.91 11.28 -2.16
N GLY A 50 8.59 10.39 -3.10
CA GLY A 50 7.77 9.20 -2.85
C GLY A 50 6.27 9.45 -2.90
N LEU A 51 5.83 10.62 -3.35
CA LEU A 51 4.41 11.00 -3.39
C LEU A 51 3.88 11.08 -4.83
N MET A 52 2.65 10.58 -5.01
CA MET A 52 1.87 10.67 -6.23
C MET A 52 0.54 11.36 -5.94
N PHE A 53 0.22 12.41 -6.70
CA PHE A 53 -1.02 13.18 -6.53
C PHE A 53 -2.13 12.63 -7.44
N ILE A 54 -3.33 12.42 -6.87
CA ILE A 54 -4.52 11.96 -7.60
C ILE A 54 -5.46 13.16 -7.79
N PRO A 55 -5.48 13.79 -8.98
CA PRO A 55 -6.00 15.16 -9.14
C PRO A 55 -7.52 15.29 -8.97
N CYS A 56 -8.28 14.23 -9.24
CA CYS A 56 -9.74 14.24 -9.13
C CYS A 56 -10.27 13.34 -7.99
N GLY A 57 -9.37 12.88 -7.12
CA GLY A 57 -9.70 11.93 -6.06
C GLY A 57 -10.03 10.53 -6.59
N LEU A 58 -10.64 9.72 -5.74
CA LEU A 58 -11.07 8.35 -6.05
C LEU A 58 -12.59 8.26 -5.98
N ALA A 59 -13.18 7.55 -6.94
CA ALA A 59 -14.60 7.22 -6.98
C ALA A 59 -14.78 5.71 -6.81
N ALA A 60 -16.03 5.28 -6.57
CA ALA A 60 -16.35 3.86 -6.58
C ALA A 60 -16.00 3.26 -7.96
N GLY A 61 -15.28 2.13 -7.96
CA GLY A 61 -14.77 1.50 -9.18
C GLY A 61 -13.38 1.98 -9.62
N SER A 62 -12.79 2.99 -8.98
CA SER A 62 -11.38 3.35 -9.21
C SER A 62 -10.45 2.24 -8.72
N SER A 63 -9.35 2.02 -9.45
CA SER A 63 -8.29 1.07 -9.09
C SER A 63 -6.94 1.76 -8.99
N ILE A 64 -6.17 1.42 -7.95
CA ILE A 64 -4.76 1.82 -7.82
C ILE A 64 -3.89 0.58 -7.97
N THR A 65 -2.90 0.64 -8.85
CA THR A 65 -1.93 -0.44 -9.06
C THR A 65 -0.54 0.05 -8.70
N VAL A 66 0.13 -0.68 -7.81
CA VAL A 66 1.52 -0.41 -7.43
C VAL A 66 2.36 -1.63 -7.81
N VAL A 67 3.39 -1.42 -8.62
CA VAL A 67 4.35 -2.46 -9.02
C VAL A 67 5.72 -2.06 -8.50
N GLY A 68 6.35 -2.96 -7.75
CA GLY A 68 7.66 -2.70 -7.17
C GLY A 68 8.28 -3.96 -6.60
N THR A 69 9.59 -3.90 -6.39
CA THR A 69 10.34 -4.97 -5.74
C THR A 69 10.61 -4.59 -4.30
N PRO A 70 10.20 -5.41 -3.31
CA PRO A 70 10.48 -5.13 -1.91
C PRO A 70 12.00 -5.12 -1.66
N HIS A 71 12.44 -4.29 -0.72
CA HIS A 71 13.85 -4.28 -0.34
C HIS A 71 14.29 -5.65 0.20
N HIS A 72 15.54 -6.02 -0.14
CA HIS A 72 16.18 -7.17 0.47
C HIS A 72 16.17 -7.07 1.99
N ALA A 73 16.12 -8.23 2.64
CA ALA A 73 16.10 -8.30 4.07
C ALA A 73 17.36 -7.64 4.65
N HIS A 74 17.17 -6.71 5.58
CA HIS A 74 18.24 -5.97 6.24
C HIS A 74 18.03 -5.97 7.75
N MET A 75 19.06 -5.61 8.51
CA MET A 75 18.99 -5.61 9.97
C MET A 75 18.52 -4.25 10.48
N GLU A 76 17.50 -4.25 11.34
CA GLU A 76 16.97 -3.06 12.02
C GLU A 76 16.84 -3.33 13.53
N TYR A 77 17.04 -2.32 14.37
CA TYR A 77 16.78 -2.42 15.81
C TYR A 77 15.28 -2.28 16.09
N ALA A 78 14.66 -3.33 16.65
CA ALA A 78 13.25 -3.34 17.01
C ALA A 78 13.05 -3.44 18.54
N PRO A 79 12.03 -2.79 19.11
CA PRO A 79 11.75 -2.87 20.53
C PRO A 79 11.31 -4.28 20.98
N VAL A 80 11.97 -4.77 22.03
CA VAL A 80 11.69 -6.00 22.77
C VAL A 80 10.39 -5.81 23.53
N GLN A 81 9.28 -6.28 22.96
CA GLN A 81 8.04 -6.41 23.72
C GLN A 81 8.05 -7.70 24.56
N SER A 82 8.86 -7.71 25.61
CA SER A 82 8.77 -8.74 26.65
C SER A 82 7.80 -8.30 27.75
N ARG A 83 6.68 -9.01 27.90
CA ARG A 83 5.86 -9.01 29.13
C ARG A 83 6.59 -9.78 30.26
N SER A 84 7.87 -9.52 30.49
CA SER A 84 8.59 -10.05 31.64
C SER A 84 9.15 -8.91 32.46
N ARG A 85 8.51 -8.67 33.62
CA ARG A 85 9.08 -7.89 34.71
C ARG A 85 10.25 -8.67 35.28
N SER A 86 11.43 -8.51 34.71
CA SER A 86 12.67 -8.93 35.36
C SER A 86 13.81 -8.03 34.89
N THR A 87 14.05 -6.99 35.70
CA THR A 87 15.37 -6.42 36.02
C THR A 87 16.47 -6.52 34.95
N GLY A 88 16.66 -5.42 34.21
CA GLY A 88 17.85 -5.19 33.40
C GLY A 88 17.70 -3.87 32.64
N LYS A 89 18.48 -2.87 33.02
CA LYS A 89 18.53 -1.53 32.40
C LYS A 89 19.30 -1.62 31.08
N GLY A 90 18.72 -2.32 30.12
CA GLY A 90 19.13 -2.31 28.72
C GLY A 90 18.02 -1.66 27.89
N ASP A 91 18.41 -1.03 26.80
CA ASP A 91 17.63 -0.27 25.82
C ASP A 91 16.40 -1.02 25.28
N GLY A 92 16.30 -2.32 25.58
CA GLY A 92 15.19 -3.16 25.18
C GLY A 92 15.07 -3.23 23.67
N LEU A 93 16.16 -3.09 22.92
CA LEU A 93 16.19 -3.19 21.46
C LEU A 93 16.90 -4.48 21.07
N VAL A 94 16.36 -5.23 20.11
CA VAL A 94 16.98 -6.41 19.52
C VAL A 94 17.11 -6.21 18.02
N LEU A 95 18.23 -6.67 17.47
CA LEU A 95 18.50 -6.61 16.04
C LEU A 95 17.65 -7.69 15.33
N VAL A 96 16.77 -7.27 14.43
CA VAL A 96 15.86 -8.15 13.68
C VAL A 96 16.07 -7.97 12.19
N SER A 97 16.02 -9.06 11.44
CA SER A 97 16.00 -9.00 9.98
C SER A 97 14.60 -8.66 9.49
N VAL A 98 14.46 -7.52 8.82
CA VAL A 98 13.19 -6.97 8.32
C VAL A 98 13.22 -6.88 6.79
N SER A 99 12.07 -7.13 6.17
CA SER A 99 11.81 -6.83 4.75
C SER A 99 10.34 -6.46 4.66
N GLN A 100 10.08 -5.17 4.43
CA GLN A 100 8.75 -4.60 4.40
C GLN A 100 8.73 -3.40 3.46
N PHE A 101 7.55 -3.00 3.04
CA PHE A 101 7.31 -1.70 2.43
C PHE A 101 5.97 -1.16 2.91
N VAL A 102 5.73 0.12 2.64
CA VAL A 102 4.49 0.78 3.03
C VAL A 102 3.91 1.49 1.83
N VAL A 103 2.59 1.38 1.66
CA VAL A 103 1.81 2.18 0.71
C VAL A 103 0.76 2.92 1.52
N GLU A 104 0.72 4.24 1.39
CA GLU A 104 -0.22 5.08 2.11
C GLU A 104 -1.09 5.89 1.14
N LEU A 105 -2.41 5.80 1.32
CA LEU A 105 -3.35 6.74 0.71
C LEU A 105 -3.60 7.86 1.70
N LEU A 106 -3.12 9.05 1.37
CA LEU A 106 -3.23 10.24 2.21
C LEU A 106 -4.44 11.09 1.79
N GLY A 107 -5.16 11.62 2.79
CA GLY A 107 -6.18 12.64 2.56
C GLY A 107 -5.56 14.03 2.44
N LEU A 108 -6.08 14.86 1.54
CA LEU A 108 -5.53 16.19 1.28
C LEU A 108 -5.81 17.22 2.37
N ARG A 109 -6.79 16.97 3.25
CA ARG A 109 -7.15 17.90 4.33
C ARG A 109 -6.36 17.58 5.59
N SER A 110 -5.43 18.45 5.96
CA SER A 110 -4.84 18.51 7.29
C SER A 110 -5.44 19.67 8.08
N VAL A 111 -5.51 19.53 9.40
CA VAL A 111 -5.67 20.67 10.31
C VAL A 111 -4.29 21.27 10.52
N GLU A 112 -4.20 22.59 10.72
CA GLU A 112 -2.92 23.27 10.94
C GLU A 112 -2.15 22.64 12.12
N GLY A 113 -0.92 22.17 11.85
CA GLY A 113 -0.08 21.48 12.83
C GLY A 113 -0.25 19.96 12.91
N GLU A 114 -1.12 19.34 12.11
CA GLU A 114 -1.29 17.88 12.02
C GLU A 114 -0.82 17.31 10.68
N ASP A 115 -0.34 16.06 10.65
CA ASP A 115 -0.09 15.36 9.39
C ASP A 115 -1.41 15.05 8.66
N HIS A 116 -1.32 14.87 7.34
CA HIS A 116 -2.42 14.39 6.53
C HIS A 116 -2.97 13.04 7.05
N PRO A 117 -4.32 12.86 7.10
CA PRO A 117 -4.91 11.61 7.54
C PRO A 117 -4.53 10.48 6.58
N LYS A 118 -4.19 9.31 7.14
CA LYS A 118 -3.91 8.10 6.38
C LYS A 118 -5.22 7.35 6.19
N ILE A 119 -5.85 7.53 5.04
CA ILE A 119 -7.11 6.87 4.66
C ILE A 119 -6.88 5.36 4.54
N LEU A 120 -5.71 4.98 4.04
CA LEU A 120 -5.22 3.61 4.04
C LEU A 120 -3.72 3.65 4.36
N HIS A 121 -3.31 2.93 5.39
CA HIS A 121 -1.92 2.56 5.63
C HIS A 121 -1.81 1.06 5.38
N LEU A 122 -1.11 0.67 4.33
CA LEU A 122 -0.86 -0.72 3.98
C LEU A 122 0.60 -1.03 4.24
N ASN A 123 0.88 -2.00 5.10
CA ASN A 123 2.22 -2.38 5.53
C ASN A 123 2.43 -3.89 5.36
N PRO A 124 2.75 -4.34 4.13
CA PRO A 124 3.15 -5.71 3.92
C PRO A 124 4.54 -5.97 4.53
N ARG A 125 4.61 -6.94 5.42
CA ARG A 125 5.83 -7.39 6.08
C ARG A 125 6.17 -8.78 5.60
N LEU A 126 7.22 -8.90 4.81
CA LEU A 126 7.72 -10.18 4.30
C LEU A 126 8.61 -10.87 5.33
N ARG A 127 9.34 -10.09 6.13
CA ARG A 127 10.13 -10.56 7.29
C ARG A 127 10.11 -9.53 8.41
N GLY A 128 10.33 -10.02 9.63
CA GLY A 128 10.47 -9.16 10.82
C GLY A 128 9.19 -8.96 11.62
N ASP A 129 8.08 -9.60 11.23
CA ASP A 129 6.88 -9.63 12.06
C ASP A 129 7.02 -10.62 13.24
N ARG A 130 6.26 -10.38 14.31
CA ARG A 130 6.25 -11.21 15.52
C ARG A 130 5.75 -12.62 15.26
N SER A 131 4.84 -12.80 14.30
CA SER A 131 4.38 -14.11 13.88
C SER A 131 5.47 -14.94 13.20
N ARG A 132 6.60 -14.31 12.81
CA ARG A 132 7.67 -14.90 12.00
C ARG A 132 7.19 -15.39 10.63
N ARG A 133 6.01 -14.95 10.20
CA ARG A 133 5.42 -15.23 8.89
C ARG A 133 5.21 -13.92 8.14
N PRO A 134 5.15 -13.97 6.79
CA PRO A 134 4.68 -12.83 6.03
C PRO A 134 3.27 -12.45 6.48
N VAL A 135 3.04 -11.15 6.69
CA VAL A 135 1.74 -10.63 7.09
C VAL A 135 1.48 -9.32 6.36
N ILE A 136 0.24 -9.09 5.98
CA ILE A 136 -0.21 -7.78 5.51
C ILE A 136 -0.96 -7.15 6.68
N GLU A 137 -0.47 -6.02 7.16
CA GLU A 137 -1.17 -5.21 8.15
C GLU A 137 -1.72 -3.96 7.46
N HIS A 138 -2.99 -3.65 7.71
CA HIS A 138 -3.56 -2.40 7.25
C HIS A 138 -4.35 -1.68 8.33
N ASN A 139 -4.35 -0.36 8.26
CA ASN A 139 -5.01 0.49 9.24
C ASN A 139 -5.35 1.85 8.64
N THR A 140 -6.04 2.69 9.40
CA THR A 140 -6.28 4.10 9.12
C THR A 140 -5.72 4.94 10.26
N CYS A 141 -5.31 6.18 9.97
CA CYS A 141 -4.87 7.13 10.98
C CYS A 141 -5.54 8.49 10.78
N TYR A 142 -6.27 8.95 11.78
CA TYR A 142 -6.99 10.22 11.76
C TYR A 142 -6.66 11.02 13.01
N ARG A 143 -6.32 12.31 12.86
CA ARG A 143 -5.88 13.18 13.97
C ARG A 143 -4.78 12.56 14.84
N MET A 144 -3.80 11.94 14.19
CA MET A 144 -2.68 11.22 14.82
C MET A 144 -3.09 10.01 15.69
N HIS A 145 -4.34 9.54 15.58
CA HIS A 145 -4.82 8.34 16.26
C HIS A 145 -5.00 7.21 15.24
N TRP A 146 -4.30 6.11 15.49
CA TRP A 146 -4.46 4.88 14.72
C TRP A 146 -5.78 4.19 15.06
N GLY A 147 -6.47 3.69 14.05
CA GLY A 147 -7.62 2.81 14.20
C GLY A 147 -7.25 1.41 14.69
N THR A 148 -8.23 0.51 14.70
CA THR A 148 -7.99 -0.90 14.98
C THR A 148 -7.26 -1.53 13.80
N SER A 149 -6.07 -2.06 14.04
CA SER A 149 -5.27 -2.74 13.03
C SER A 149 -5.96 -4.02 12.54
N GLN A 150 -6.01 -4.18 11.21
CA GLN A 150 -6.48 -5.39 10.54
C GLN A 150 -5.29 -6.12 9.93
N ARG A 151 -5.29 -7.45 10.06
CA ARG A 151 -4.16 -8.30 9.66
C ARG A 151 -4.64 -9.46 8.81
N CYS A 152 -3.96 -9.65 7.69
CA CYS A 152 -4.15 -10.76 6.78
C CYS A 152 -2.86 -11.61 6.77
N ASP A 153 -2.97 -12.88 7.13
CA ASP A 153 -1.87 -13.84 7.15
C ASP A 153 -1.74 -14.63 5.84
N GLY A 154 -2.53 -14.27 4.82
CA GLY A 154 -2.54 -14.89 3.50
C GLY A 154 -3.38 -16.15 3.42
N LEU A 155 -4.16 -16.49 4.45
CA LEU A 155 -5.16 -17.54 4.34
C LEU A 155 -6.28 -17.08 3.40
N PRO A 156 -6.65 -17.90 2.39
CA PRO A 156 -7.80 -17.59 1.55
C PRO A 156 -9.05 -17.55 2.44
N SER A 157 -9.82 -16.49 2.28
CA SER A 157 -11.12 -16.35 2.91
C SER A 157 -12.11 -17.33 2.27
N GLU A 158 -13.06 -17.85 3.05
CA GLU A 158 -14.12 -18.72 2.50
C GLU A 158 -14.98 -17.94 1.50
N ASP A 159 -15.18 -18.51 0.30
CA ASP A 159 -16.04 -17.90 -0.73
C ASP A 159 -17.47 -17.74 -0.19
N THR A 160 -17.76 -16.53 0.29
CA THR A 160 -19.09 -16.12 0.74
C THR A 160 -19.46 -14.87 -0.06
N GLU A 161 -20.64 -14.90 -0.69
CA GLU A 161 -21.08 -13.85 -1.63
C GLU A 161 -21.24 -12.45 -1.01
N GLU A 162 -21.13 -12.33 0.32
CA GLU A 162 -21.16 -11.05 1.05
C GLU A 162 -19.77 -10.38 1.20
N MET A 163 -18.70 -10.98 0.67
CA MET A 163 -17.36 -10.45 0.90
C MET A 163 -17.03 -9.28 -0.04
N LEU A 164 -17.18 -8.05 0.47
CA LEU A 164 -16.62 -6.84 -0.12
C LEU A 164 -15.10 -6.82 0.11
N GLY A 165 -14.36 -7.60 -0.69
CA GLY A 165 -12.91 -7.73 -0.58
C GLY A 165 -12.15 -6.63 -1.33
N PHE A 166 -11.11 -6.06 -0.70
CA PHE A 166 -10.05 -5.35 -1.44
C PHE A 166 -8.99 -6.38 -1.85
N GLY A 167 -8.86 -6.64 -3.16
CA GLY A 167 -7.86 -7.55 -3.70
C GLY A 167 -6.47 -6.90 -3.70
N LEU A 168 -5.58 -7.35 -2.81
CA LEU A 168 -4.16 -6.97 -2.83
C LEU A 168 -3.33 -8.16 -3.30
N LYS A 169 -2.84 -8.09 -4.54
CA LYS A 169 -1.94 -9.10 -5.10
C LYS A 169 -0.49 -8.70 -4.84
N MET A 170 0.08 -9.23 -3.77
CA MET A 170 1.49 -9.09 -3.42
C MET A 170 2.30 -10.17 -4.12
N VAL A 171 3.20 -9.79 -5.02
CA VAL A 171 4.10 -10.73 -5.72
C VAL A 171 5.51 -10.56 -5.14
N SER A 172 6.11 -11.65 -4.65
CA SER A 172 7.52 -11.69 -4.24
C SER A 172 8.38 -12.29 -5.33
#